data_AF-A0AAD4VL21-F1
#
_entry.id   AF-A0AAD4VL21-F1
#
_cell.length_a   1.000
_cell.length_b   1.000
_cell.length_c   1.000
_cell.angle_alpha   90.00
_cell.angle_beta   90.00
_cell.angle_gamma   90.00
#
_symmetry.space_group_name_H-M   'P 1'
#
loop_
_entity.id
_entity.type
_entity.pdbx_description
1 polymer ?
#
loop_
_entity_poly.entity_id
_entity_poly.type
_entity_poly.pdbx_seq_one_letter_code
_entity_poly.pdbx_strand_id
1 'polypeptide(L)'
;MADKPRASLVGSLMYAQVCKRLDLAFAVSMLGRFQSNHGQAHWVAMNKVMRYLQRTKDYKLVFKISEQLELQGFAYANFAECQDTLKSTTGFVFMFGGAAVS
;
A
#
# COMPACT_ATOMS: atom_id res chain seq x y z
N MET A 1 5.78 8.91 -27.18
CA MET A 1 6.17 8.00 -26.08
C MET A 1 4.97 7.14 -25.78
N ALA A 2 5.10 5.81 -25.93
CA ALA A 2 3.97 4.88 -25.86
C ALA A 2 3.14 5.06 -24.57
N ASP A 3 1.82 5.03 -24.78
CA ASP A 3 0.76 5.21 -23.80
C ASP A 3 0.75 4.04 -22.79
N LYS A 4 1.65 4.11 -21.81
CA LYS A 4 1.69 3.11 -20.73
C LYS A 4 0.46 3.33 -19.84
N PRO A 5 -0.38 2.33 -19.57
CA PRO A 5 -1.62 2.49 -18.79
C PRO A 5 -1.33 2.60 -17.28
N ARG A 6 -0.63 3.67 -16.87
CA ARG A 6 -0.12 3.87 -15.50
C ARG A 6 -1.25 4.12 -14.51
N ALA A 7 -2.22 4.96 -14.87
CA ALA A 7 -3.39 5.24 -14.04
C ALA A 7 -4.22 3.97 -13.78
N SER A 8 -4.42 3.13 -14.80
CA SER A 8 -5.10 1.83 -14.66
C SER A 8 -4.35 0.88 -13.74
N LEU A 9 -3.02 0.87 -13.81
CA LEU A 9 -2.19 0.03 -12.95
C LEU A 9 -2.21 0.50 -11.49
N VAL A 10 -2.13 1.82 -11.25
CA VAL A 10 -2.31 2.38 -9.90
C VAL A 10 -3.69 2.04 -9.35
N GLY A 11 -4.76 2.18 -10.14
CA GLY A 11 -6.11 1.77 -9.74
C GLY A 11 -6.21 0.28 -9.39
N SER A 12 -5.55 -0.57 -10.17
CA SER A 12 -5.50 -2.01 -9.91
C SER A 12 -4.75 -2.35 -8.62
N LEU A 13 -3.66 -1.62 -8.34
CA LEU A 13 -2.91 -1.74 -7.08
C LEU A 13 -3.71 -1.22 -5.88
N MET A 14 -4.46 -0.12 -6.04
CA MET A 14 -5.40 0.37 -5.02
C MET A 14 -6.46 -0.68 -4.69
N TYR A 15 -7.03 -1.33 -5.71
CA TYR A 15 -7.98 -2.42 -5.50
C TYR A 15 -7.35 -3.59 -4.73
N ALA A 16 -6.15 -4.03 -5.13
CA ALA A 16 -5.43 -5.09 -4.44
C ALA A 16 -5.15 -4.73 -2.97
N GLN A 17 -4.75 -3.47 -2.71
CA GLN A 17 -4.52 -2.94 -1.37
C GLN A 17 -5.76 -3.08 -0.49
N VAL A 18 -6.90 -2.55 -0.94
CA VAL A 18 -8.15 -2.51 -0.16
C VAL A 18 -8.69 -3.92 0.09
N CYS A 19 -8.61 -4.82 -0.91
CA CYS A 19 -9.24 -6.12 -0.76
C CYS A 19 -8.41 -7.13 0.03
N LYS A 20 -7.08 -7.17 -0.13
CA LYS A 20 -6.26 -8.29 0.37
C LYS A 20 -4.83 -7.93 0.80
N ARG A 21 -4.33 -6.75 0.44
CA ARG A 21 -2.89 -6.43 0.51
C ARG A 21 -2.62 -5.08 1.17
N LEU A 22 -2.97 -4.99 2.46
CA LEU A 22 -2.71 -3.82 3.30
C LEU A 22 -1.23 -3.40 3.32
N ASP A 23 -0.31 -4.34 3.09
CA ASP A 23 1.12 -4.10 2.93
C ASP A 23 1.49 -3.20 1.75
N LEU A 24 0.57 -3.00 0.79
CA LEU A 24 0.75 -2.09 -0.35
C LEU A 24 0.37 -0.63 -0.04
N ALA A 25 -0.28 -0.35 1.09
CA ALA A 25 -0.92 0.94 1.35
C ALA A 25 0.02 2.14 1.20
N PHE A 26 1.23 2.03 1.74
CA PHE A 26 2.24 3.08 1.60
C PHE A 26 2.69 3.27 0.14
N ALA A 27 3.04 2.18 -0.54
CA ALA A 27 3.55 2.23 -1.91
C ALA A 27 2.52 2.81 -2.88
N VAL A 28 1.26 2.41 -2.74
CA VAL A 28 0.15 2.89 -3.57
C VAL A 28 -0.15 4.36 -3.27
N SER A 29 -0.16 4.75 -2.00
CA SER A 29 -0.36 6.15 -1.60
C SER A 29 0.73 7.06 -2.19
N MET A 30 1.98 6.60 -2.21
CA MET A 30 3.09 7.34 -2.82
C MET A 30 2.98 7.38 -4.35
N LEU A 31 2.65 6.27 -5.00
CA LEU A 31 2.52 6.22 -6.47
C LEU A 31 1.33 7.05 -6.97
N GLY A 32 0.22 7.09 -6.23
CA GLY A 32 -0.98 7.87 -6.57
C GLY A 32 -0.74 9.38 -6.59
N ARG A 33 0.19 9.89 -5.77
CA ARG A 33 0.54 11.33 -5.74
C ARG A 33 1.10 11.84 -7.07
N PHE A 34 1.73 10.97 -7.86
CA PHE A 34 2.39 11.34 -9.11
C PHE A 34 1.60 10.95 -10.36
N GLN A 35 0.30 10.64 -10.22
CA GLN A 35 -0.54 10.14 -11.33
C GLN A 35 -0.53 11.02 -12.59
N SER A 36 -0.42 12.34 -12.39
CA SER A 36 -0.42 13.34 -13.47
C SER A 36 0.93 13.52 -14.17
N ASN A 37 2.06 13.31 -13.50
CA ASN A 37 3.40 13.46 -14.08
C ASN A 37 4.39 12.44 -13.51
N HIS A 38 4.44 11.27 -14.14
CA HIS A 38 5.33 10.19 -13.72
C HIS A 38 6.67 10.25 -14.45
N GLY A 39 7.72 10.72 -13.77
CA GLY A 39 9.11 10.52 -14.15
C GLY A 39 9.55 9.04 -14.11
N GLN A 40 10.73 8.76 -14.69
CA GLN A 40 11.29 7.41 -14.80
C GLN A 40 11.44 6.69 -13.46
N ALA A 41 11.75 7.43 -12.39
CA ALA A 41 11.89 6.89 -11.03
C ALA A 41 10.59 6.22 -10.54
N HIS A 42 9.42 6.83 -10.80
CA HIS A 42 8.13 6.25 -10.41
C HIS A 42 7.82 4.97 -11.19
N TRP A 43 8.22 4.90 -12.47
CA TRP A 43 8.07 3.67 -13.25
C TRP A 43 8.91 2.51 -12.67
N VAL A 44 10.14 2.80 -12.24
CA VAL A 44 10.99 1.81 -11.57
C VAL A 44 10.37 1.35 -10.25
N ALA A 45 9.87 2.29 -9.43
CA ALA A 45 9.17 1.96 -8.19
C ALA A 45 7.94 1.08 -8.43
N MET A 46 7.14 1.40 -9.46
CA MET A 46 5.96 0.63 -9.80
C MET A 46 6.30 -0.80 -10.26
N ASN A 47 7.36 -0.98 -11.06
CA ASN A 47 7.86 -2.31 -11.40
C ASN A 47 8.34 -3.10 -10.17
N LYS A 48 8.94 -2.41 -9.18
CA LYS A 48 9.34 -3.04 -7.92
C LYS A 48 8.13 -3.57 -7.15
N VAL A 49 7.03 -2.82 -7.09
CA VAL A 49 5.76 -3.27 -6.48
C VAL A 49 5.21 -4.49 -7.22
N MET A 50 5.19 -4.48 -8.55
CA MET A 50 4.70 -5.62 -9.34
C MET A 50 5.54 -6.88 -9.12
N ARG A 51 6.87 -6.74 -9.05
CA ARG A 51 7.77 -7.86 -8.73
C ARG A 51 7.55 -8.40 -7.32
N TYR A 52 7.33 -7.50 -6.36
CA TYR A 52 7.01 -7.88 -4.98
C TYR A 52 5.70 -8.68 -4.92
N LEU A 53 4.67 -8.22 -5.62
CA LEU A 53 3.39 -8.94 -5.72
C LEU A 53 3.56 -10.32 -6.33
N GLN A 54 4.36 -10.44 -7.40
CA GLN A 54 4.59 -11.76 -7.98
C GLN A 54 5.33 -12.71 -7.04
N ARG A 55 6.33 -12.21 -6.31
CA ARG A 55 7.10 -13.02 -5.36
C ARG A 55 6.26 -13.45 -4.15
N THR A 56 5.25 -12.68 -3.79
CA THR A 56 4.40 -12.90 -2.61
C THR A 56 2.98 -13.28 -2.97
N LYS A 57 2.75 -13.81 -4.19
CA LYS A 57 1.42 -14.18 -4.68
C LYS A 57 0.74 -15.25 -3.81
N ASP A 58 1.53 -16.13 -3.20
CA ASP A 58 1.06 -17.26 -2.39
C ASP A 58 0.93 -16.90 -0.90
N TYR A 59 1.27 -15.66 -0.52
CA TYR A 59 1.18 -15.20 0.86
C TYR A 59 -0.28 -14.91 1.20
N LYS A 60 -0.69 -15.32 2.40
CA LYS A 60 -2.05 -15.16 2.90
C LYS A 60 -2.06 -14.69 4.35
N LEU A 61 -3.09 -13.94 4.71
CA LEU A 61 -3.35 -13.58 6.11
C LEU A 61 -3.84 -14.82 6.85
N VAL A 62 -3.30 -15.03 8.05
CA VAL A 62 -3.68 -16.14 8.93
C VAL A 62 -4.31 -15.53 10.18
N PHE A 63 -5.62 -15.68 10.29
CA PHE A 63 -6.36 -15.32 11.49
C PHE A 63 -6.29 -16.47 12.48
N LYS A 64 -5.79 -16.18 13.68
CA LYS A 64 -5.77 -17.12 14.79
C LYS A 64 -7.05 -16.93 15.60
N ILE A 65 -7.75 -18.03 15.84
CA ILE A 65 -8.86 -18.07 16.78
C ILE A 65 -8.26 -18.17 18.18
N SER A 66 -8.61 -17.21 19.02
CA SER A 66 -8.17 -17.05 20.41
C SER A 66 -9.42 -16.81 21.25
N GLU A 67 -9.41 -17.24 22.51
CA GLU A 67 -10.52 -16.94 23.44
C GLU A 67 -10.70 -15.43 23.66
N GLN A 68 -9.64 -14.65 23.42
CA GLN A 68 -9.64 -13.18 23.43
C GLN A 68 -9.41 -12.70 21.99
N LEU A 69 -10.51 -12.46 21.27
CA LEU A 69 -10.52 -11.87 19.93
C LEU A 69 -10.80 -10.37 20.05
N GLU A 70 -9.74 -9.59 20.23
CA GLU A 70 -9.81 -8.13 20.35
C GLU A 70 -9.36 -7.44 19.06
N LEU A 71 -9.99 -6.30 18.76
CA LEU A 71 -9.57 -5.41 17.69
C LEU A 71 -8.51 -4.44 18.25
N GLN A 72 -7.28 -4.53 17.75
CA GLN A 72 -6.18 -3.66 18.15
C GLN A 72 -5.92 -2.62 17.07
N GLY A 73 -6.02 -1.34 17.42
CA GLY A 73 -5.72 -0.23 16.52
C GLY A 73 -4.37 0.40 16.83
N PHE A 74 -3.57 0.61 15.79
CA PHE A 74 -2.32 1.36 15.85
C PHE A 74 -2.43 2.59 14.95
N ALA A 75 -2.01 3.74 15.46
CA ALA A 75 -1.92 4.97 14.68
C ALA A 75 -0.46 5.43 14.62
N TYR A 76 -0.06 5.95 13.46
CA TYR A 76 1.26 6.56 13.27
C TYR A 76 1.12 7.88 12.53
N ALA A 77 2.08 8.77 12.78
CA ALA A 77 2.20 10.05 12.10
C ALA A 77 3.68 10.32 11.84
N ASN A 78 4.03 10.49 10.57
CA ASN A 78 5.37 10.84 10.13
C ASN A 78 5.36 12.29 9.64
N PHE A 79 6.09 13.16 10.32
CA PHE A 79 6.20 14.57 9.95
C PHE A 79 7.10 14.74 8.73
N ALA A 80 6.68 15.58 7.77
CA ALA A 80 7.45 15.96 6.58
C ALA A 80 8.03 14.78 5.76
N GLU A 81 7.40 13.61 5.78
CA GLU A 81 7.85 12.43 5.04
C GLU A 81 7.82 12.64 3.52
N CYS A 82 6.91 13.49 3.03
CA CYS A 82 6.92 13.92 1.64
C CYS A 82 7.93 15.06 1.44
N GLN A 83 9.13 14.75 0.97
CA GLN A 83 10.18 15.77 0.75
C GLN A 83 9.76 16.89 -0.21
N ASP A 84 8.89 16.59 -1.19
CA ASP A 84 8.44 17.58 -2.17
C ASP A 84 7.45 18.61 -1.62
N THR A 85 6.59 18.20 -0.67
CA THR A 85 5.49 19.04 -0.17
C THR A 85 5.58 19.34 1.32
N LEU A 86 6.52 18.69 2.02
CA LEU A 86 6.69 18.68 3.48
C LEU A 86 5.42 18.32 4.25
N LYS A 87 4.44 17.71 3.57
CA LYS A 87 3.20 17.23 4.21
C LYS A 87 3.49 16.01 5.06
N SER A 88 2.91 16.00 6.25
CA SER A 88 2.89 14.83 7.12
C SER A 88 2.06 13.71 6.53
N THR A 89 2.51 12.47 6.72
CA THR A 89 1.72 11.27 6.43
C THR A 89 1.18 10.74 7.76
N THR A 90 -0.13 10.54 7.83
CA THR A 90 -0.75 9.81 8.93
C THR A 90 -1.30 8.49 8.41
N GLY A 91 -1.33 7.48 9.27
CA GLY A 91 -1.91 6.20 8.92
C GLY A 91 -2.33 5.42 10.16
N PHE A 92 -3.16 4.43 9.91
CA PHE A 92 -3.66 3.52 10.94
C PHE A 92 -3.60 2.09 10.42
N VAL A 93 -3.41 1.15 11.33
CA VAL A 93 -3.49 -0.29 11.06
C VAL A 93 -4.33 -0.92 12.16
N PHE A 94 -5.35 -1.66 11.76
CA PHE A 94 -6.14 -2.46 12.67
C PHE A 94 -5.71 -3.92 12.56
N MET A 95 -5.57 -4.59 13.70
CA MET A 95 -5.21 -5.99 13.80
C MET A 95 -6.35 -6.74 14.48
N PHE A 96 -6.78 -7.84 13.89
CA PHE A 96 -7.82 -8.72 14.42
C PHE A 96 -7.37 -10.16 14.27
N GLY A 97 -7.44 -10.95 15.35
CA GLY A 97 -6.99 -12.35 15.33
C GLY A 97 -5.54 -12.52 14.87
N GLY A 98 -4.66 -11.56 15.15
CA GLY A 98 -3.25 -11.58 14.74
C GLY A 98 -2.96 -11.23 13.27
N ALA A 99 -3.95 -10.79 12.50
CA ALA A 99 -3.79 -10.34 11.11
C ALA A 99 -4.36 -8.94 10.89
N ALA A 100 -3.83 -8.21 9.90
CA ALA A 100 -4.25 -6.86 9.59
C ALA A 100 -5.62 -6.84 8.88
N VAL A 101 -6.48 -5.90 9.27
CA VAL A 101 -7.82 -5.66 8.70
C VAL A 101 -7.98 -4.17 8.35
N SER A 102 -8.80 -3.89 7.35
CA SER A 102 -9.13 -2.53 6.86
C SER A 102 -10.62 -2.27 6.92
#